data_AF-A0A938MIC4-F1
#
_entry.id   AF-A0A938MIC4-F1
#
_cell.length_a   1.000
_cell.length_b   1.000
_cell.length_c   1.000
_cell.angle_alpha   90.00
_cell.angle_beta   90.00
_cell.angle_gamma   90.00
#
_symmetry.space_group_name_H-M   'P 1'
#
loop_
_entity.id
_entity.type
_entity.pdbx_description
1 polymer ?
#
loop_
_entity_poly.entity_id
_entity_poly.type
_entity_poly.pdbx_seq_one_letter_code
_entity_poly.pdbx_strand_id
1 'polypeptide(L)'
;MVTGHGDIAMAVRCLKAGAYEFVEKPFEDDMLLACVKRAVEKSALRRESDDLRRRLKMLSPEEDGRFGMVGRSQPMQDLYQRIEAAARSDAPVLIIGETGVGKELVARAVHSQSARAAGPFIPVNAGALPETMLESELFGHTKGSFTGAQTDRSGKLAAASGGSLLLDEVESITE
;
A
#
# COMPACT_ATOMS: atom_id res chain seq x y z
N MET A 1 19.33 8.64 -22.86
CA MET A 1 18.95 10.00 -23.30
C MET A 1 19.85 10.35 -24.47
N VAL A 2 19.31 10.90 -25.57
CA VAL A 2 20.07 11.19 -26.80
C VAL A 2 20.11 12.70 -27.00
N THR A 3 21.29 13.28 -27.24
CA THR A 3 21.47 14.75 -27.28
C THR A 3 22.35 15.19 -28.46
N GLY A 4 22.08 16.38 -28.99
CA GLY A 4 22.76 16.96 -30.17
C GLY A 4 24.05 17.74 -29.90
N HIS A 5 24.35 18.06 -28.64
CA HIS A 5 25.58 18.74 -28.22
C HIS A 5 25.86 18.35 -26.77
N GLY A 6 26.82 17.44 -26.55
CA GLY A 6 27.07 16.82 -25.25
C GLY A 6 28.42 17.21 -24.68
N ASP A 7 28.47 18.29 -23.90
CA ASP A 7 29.61 18.50 -22.99
C ASP A 7 29.64 17.37 -21.94
N ILE A 8 30.84 16.87 -21.61
CA ILE A 8 31.12 15.85 -20.59
C ILE A 8 30.37 16.13 -19.29
N ALA A 9 30.27 17.39 -18.85
CA ALA A 9 29.53 17.80 -17.66
C ALA A 9 28.04 17.47 -17.76
N MET A 10 27.44 17.58 -18.95
CA MET A 10 26.06 17.18 -19.19
C MET A 10 25.89 15.66 -19.15
N ALA A 11 26.80 14.91 -19.77
CA ALA A 11 26.78 13.44 -19.72
C ALA A 11 26.85 12.93 -18.27
N VAL A 12 27.75 13.51 -17.46
CA VAL A 12 27.88 13.18 -16.03
C VAL A 12 26.59 13.53 -15.26
N ARG A 13 25.98 14.69 -15.51
CA ARG A 13 24.70 15.04 -14.88
C ARG A 13 23.59 14.05 -15.23
N CYS A 14 23.47 13.65 -16.49
CA CYS A 14 22.46 12.68 -16.94
C CYS A 14 22.63 11.33 -16.25
N LEU A 15 23.86 10.81 -16.17
CA LEU A 15 24.14 9.54 -15.49
C LEU A 15 23.86 9.63 -13.98
N LYS A 16 24.23 10.75 -13.33
CA LYS A 16 23.90 10.99 -11.91
C LYS A 16 22.40 11.09 -11.67
N ALA A 17 21.63 11.60 -12.63
CA ALA A 17 20.17 11.67 -12.57
C ALA A 17 19.49 10.31 -12.86
N GLY A 18 20.25 9.23 -13.06
CA GLY A 18 19.73 7.88 -13.25
C GLY A 18 19.52 7.49 -14.72
N ALA A 19 20.03 8.25 -15.68
CA ALA A 19 20.07 7.79 -17.07
C ALA A 19 20.93 6.52 -17.17
N TYR A 20 20.43 5.53 -17.90
CA TYR A 20 21.15 4.28 -18.11
C TYR A 20 22.49 4.49 -18.85
N GLU A 21 22.42 5.23 -19.95
CA GLU A 21 23.56 5.53 -20.81
C GLU A 21 23.28 6.85 -21.56
N PHE A 22 24.36 7.58 -21.84
CA PHE A 22 24.35 8.85 -22.57
C PHE A 22 24.92 8.61 -23.97
N VAL A 23 24.22 9.07 -25.01
CA VAL A 23 24.65 8.95 -26.41
C VAL A 23 24.66 10.34 -27.04
N GLU A 24 25.83 10.77 -27.48
CA GLU A 24 26.05 12.04 -28.16
C GLU A 24 25.92 11.88 -29.68
N LYS A 25 25.33 12.87 -30.35
CA LYS A 25 25.33 12.95 -31.82
C LYS A 25 26.59 13.67 -32.34
N PRO A 26 27.11 13.29 -33.53
CA PRO A 26 26.64 12.18 -34.36
C PRO A 26 27.09 10.82 -33.79
N PHE A 27 26.21 9.84 -33.82
CA PHE A 27 26.49 8.46 -33.39
C PHE A 27 26.33 7.50 -34.56
N GLU A 28 27.01 6.37 -34.47
CA GLU A 28 26.82 5.25 -35.39
C GLU A 28 25.56 4.44 -34.99
N ASP A 29 24.78 4.02 -35.99
CA ASP A 29 23.55 3.27 -35.76
C ASP A 29 23.79 1.97 -34.97
N ASP A 30 24.88 1.26 -35.28
CA ASP A 30 25.27 0.03 -34.57
C ASP A 30 25.57 0.28 -33.09
N MET A 31 26.19 1.42 -32.76
CA MET A 31 26.48 1.81 -31.39
C MET A 31 25.19 2.10 -30.61
N LEU A 32 24.24 2.81 -31.23
CA LEU A 32 22.94 3.08 -30.62
C LEU A 32 22.15 1.77 -30.42
N LEU A 33 22.14 0.89 -31.43
CA LEU A 33 21.44 -0.39 -31.37
C LEU A 33 22.01 -1.28 -30.26
N ALA A 34 23.33 -1.31 -30.09
CA ALA A 34 23.99 -2.02 -29.01
C ALA A 34 23.61 -1.44 -27.62
N CYS A 35 23.61 -0.11 -27.48
CA CYS A 35 23.17 0.58 -26.26
C CYS A 35 21.72 0.21 -25.89
N VAL A 36 20.80 0.21 -26.85
CA VAL A 36 19.40 -0.15 -26.64
C VAL A 36 19.26 -1.62 -26.23
N LYS A 37 19.96 -2.55 -26.91
CA LYS A 37 19.93 -3.97 -26.57
C LYS A 37 20.37 -4.23 -25.12
N ARG A 38 21.49 -3.63 -24.70
CA ARG A 38 21.97 -3.77 -23.31
C ARG A 38 21.00 -3.17 -22.29
N ALA A 39 20.36 -2.05 -22.62
CA ALA A 39 19.37 -1.42 -21.75
C ALA A 39 18.15 -2.33 -21.54
N VAL A 40 17.63 -2.92 -22.63
CA VAL A 40 16.49 -3.84 -22.60
C VAL A 40 16.84 -5.09 -21.81
N GLU A 41 17.99 -5.71 -22.08
CA GLU A 41 18.44 -6.92 -21.37
C GLU A 41 18.62 -6.66 -19.87
N LYS A 42 19.27 -5.56 -19.48
CA LYS A 42 19.41 -5.19 -18.06
C LYS A 42 18.05 -4.92 -17.41
N SER A 43 17.10 -4.33 -18.12
CA SER A 43 15.74 -4.14 -17.61
C SER A 43 15.02 -5.47 -17.43
N ALA A 44 15.20 -6.43 -18.33
CA ALA A 44 14.63 -7.77 -18.20
C ALA A 44 15.21 -8.52 -17.00
N LEU A 45 16.55 -8.54 -16.88
CA LEU A 45 17.25 -9.16 -15.75
C LEU A 45 16.87 -8.53 -14.40
N ARG A 46 16.70 -7.21 -14.33
CA ARG A 46 16.22 -6.55 -13.10
C ARG A 46 14.82 -7.01 -12.72
N ARG A 47 13.90 -7.06 -13.69
CA ARG A 47 12.53 -7.55 -13.45
C ARG A 47 12.53 -9.00 -12.97
N GLU A 48 13.34 -9.86 -13.59
CA GLU A 48 13.48 -11.25 -13.19
C GLU A 48 14.09 -11.39 -11.79
N SER A 49 15.14 -10.60 -11.48
CA SER A 49 15.74 -10.58 -10.14
C SER A 49 14.74 -10.12 -9.07
N ASP A 50 13.93 -9.10 -9.36
CA ASP A 50 12.89 -8.62 -8.44
C ASP A 50 11.74 -9.63 -8.30
N ASP A 51 11.42 -10.37 -9.34
CA ASP A 51 10.45 -11.48 -9.29
C ASP A 51 10.98 -12.66 -8.47
N LEU A 52 12.23 -13.08 -8.71
CA LEU A 52 12.90 -14.14 -7.96
C LEU A 52 13.06 -13.79 -6.48
N ARG A 53 13.42 -12.53 -6.16
CA ARG A 53 13.49 -12.04 -4.78
C ARG A 53 12.13 -12.05 -4.10
N ARG A 54 11.06 -11.69 -4.82
CA ARG A 54 9.69 -11.84 -4.32
C ARG A 54 9.37 -13.30 -4.05
N ARG A 55 9.67 -14.22 -4.98
CA ARG A 55 9.48 -15.66 -4.80
C ARG A 55 10.27 -16.23 -3.64
N LEU A 56 11.52 -15.82 -3.44
CA LEU A 56 12.32 -16.23 -2.29
C LEU A 56 11.74 -15.73 -0.97
N LYS A 57 11.25 -14.48 -0.91
CA LYS A 57 10.49 -13.98 0.26
C LYS A 57 9.22 -14.78 0.53
N MET A 58 8.55 -15.27 -0.52
CA MET A 58 7.38 -16.15 -0.39
C MET A 58 7.74 -17.56 0.12
N LEU A 59 8.99 -18.00 -0.06
CA LEU A 59 9.49 -19.33 0.32
C LEU A 59 10.22 -19.33 1.67
N SER A 60 10.76 -18.20 2.11
CA SER A 60 11.40 -18.07 3.42
C SER A 60 10.34 -18.24 4.52
N PRO A 61 10.58 -19.14 5.50
CA PRO A 61 9.72 -19.27 6.66
C PRO A 61 9.95 -18.05 7.55
N GLU A 62 9.15 -17.01 7.38
CA GLU A 62 8.81 -16.18 8.53
C GLU A 62 7.99 -17.11 9.44
N GLU A 63 8.51 -17.44 10.61
CA GLU A 63 7.86 -18.35 11.57
C GLU A 63 6.44 -17.86 11.97
N ASP A 64 6.14 -16.58 11.68
CA ASP A 64 4.85 -15.92 11.92
C ASP A 64 3.98 -15.70 10.64
N GLY A 65 4.48 -16.05 9.45
CA GLY A 65 3.79 -15.80 8.18
C GLY A 65 3.74 -14.32 7.74
N ARG A 66 3.55 -14.07 6.44
CA ARG A 66 3.58 -12.71 5.89
C ARG A 66 2.37 -11.91 6.38
N PHE A 67 2.64 -10.75 7.00
CA PHE A 67 1.63 -9.89 7.64
C PHE A 67 0.82 -10.59 8.74
N GLY A 68 1.38 -11.61 9.41
CA GLY A 68 0.66 -12.40 10.41
C GLY A 68 -0.38 -13.35 9.80
N MET A 69 -0.37 -13.54 8.48
CA MET A 69 -1.22 -14.50 7.77
C MET A 69 -0.37 -15.66 7.26
N VAL A 70 -0.74 -16.88 7.65
CA VAL A 70 -0.08 -18.09 7.19
C VAL A 70 -0.73 -18.57 5.89
N GLY A 71 0.04 -18.62 4.81
CA GLY A 71 -0.46 -19.11 3.54
C GLY A 71 0.57 -19.02 2.41
N ARG A 72 0.71 -20.09 1.64
CA ARG A 72 1.62 -20.15 0.48
C ARG A 72 0.93 -20.41 -0.86
N SER A 73 -0.39 -20.59 -0.83
CA SER A 73 -1.19 -20.85 -2.03
C SER A 73 -1.19 -19.64 -2.97
N GLN A 74 -1.39 -19.87 -4.27
CA GLN A 74 -1.43 -18.79 -5.26
C GLN A 74 -2.43 -17.68 -4.89
N PRO A 75 -3.68 -17.98 -4.42
CA PRO A 75 -4.60 -16.93 -3.99
C PRO A 75 -4.07 -16.07 -2.83
N MET A 76 -3.34 -16.67 -1.88
CA MET A 76 -2.71 -15.90 -0.79
C MET A 76 -1.58 -15.02 -1.31
N GLN A 77 -0.78 -15.50 -2.27
CA GLN A 77 0.25 -14.67 -2.89
C GLN A 77 -0.35 -13.48 -3.64
N ASP A 78 -1.45 -13.69 -4.36
CA ASP A 78 -2.17 -12.62 -5.04
C ASP A 78 -2.78 -11.63 -4.04
N LEU A 79 -3.32 -12.13 -2.92
CA LEU A 79 -3.82 -11.29 -1.82
C LEU A 79 -2.69 -10.41 -1.25
N TYR A 80 -1.52 -10.97 -0.97
CA TYR A 80 -0.39 -10.18 -0.46
C TYR A 80 0.06 -9.09 -1.43
N GLN A 81 0.05 -9.35 -2.74
CA GLN A 81 0.36 -8.33 -3.74
C GLN A 81 -0.69 -7.22 -3.78
N ARG A 82 -1.99 -7.57 -3.64
CA ARG A 82 -3.08 -6.59 -3.55
C ARG A 82 -2.96 -5.72 -2.29
N ILE A 83 -2.59 -6.31 -1.15
CA ILE A 83 -2.33 -5.57 0.10
C ILE A 83 -1.23 -4.53 -0.12
N GLU A 84 -0.10 -4.93 -0.70
CA GLU A 84 1.00 -3.98 -0.97
C GLU A 84 0.63 -2.89 -1.97
N ALA A 85 -0.21 -3.20 -2.95
CA ALA A 85 -0.72 -2.20 -3.89
C ALA A 85 -1.67 -1.22 -3.20
N ALA A 86 -2.59 -1.72 -2.38
CA ALA A 86 -3.55 -0.94 -1.62
C ALA A 86 -2.85 -0.02 -0.61
N ALA A 87 -1.83 -0.51 0.10
CA ALA A 87 -1.09 0.24 1.11
C ALA A 87 -0.34 1.47 0.56
N ARG A 88 -0.03 1.49 -0.75
CA ARG A 88 0.60 2.64 -1.42
C ARG A 88 -0.40 3.73 -1.83
N SER A 89 -1.70 3.49 -1.67
CA SER A 89 -2.78 4.40 -2.05
C SER A 89 -3.43 5.01 -0.80
N ASP A 90 -3.94 6.24 -0.94
CA ASP A 90 -4.80 6.87 0.07
C ASP A 90 -6.30 6.57 -0.16
N ALA A 91 -6.63 5.77 -1.18
CA ALA A 91 -8.01 5.38 -1.47
C ALA A 91 -8.59 4.45 -0.39
N PRO A 92 -9.90 4.52 -0.10
CA PRO A 92 -10.57 3.54 0.75
C PRO A 92 -10.43 2.12 0.19
N VAL A 93 -10.28 1.14 1.08
CA VAL A 93 -10.11 -0.27 0.73
C VAL A 93 -11.29 -1.07 1.25
N LEU A 94 -11.99 -1.79 0.35
CA LEU A 94 -13.05 -2.72 0.69
C LEU A 94 -12.49 -4.15 0.78
N ILE A 95 -12.68 -4.80 1.92
CA ILE A 95 -12.22 -6.17 2.18
C ILE A 95 -13.43 -7.08 2.25
N ILE A 96 -13.52 -8.07 1.35
CA ILE A 96 -14.64 -9.00 1.25
C ILE A 96 -14.14 -10.41 1.56
N GLY A 97 -14.93 -11.16 2.32
CA GLY A 97 -14.66 -12.54 2.66
C GLY A 97 -15.65 -13.05 3.69
N GLU A 98 -15.74 -14.37 3.83
CA GLU A 98 -16.60 -15.01 4.84
C GLU A 98 -16.16 -14.65 6.27
N THR A 99 -17.01 -14.94 7.26
CA THR A 99 -16.68 -14.74 8.67
C THR A 99 -15.52 -15.65 9.07
N GLY A 100 -14.53 -15.11 9.78
CA GLY A 100 -13.38 -15.88 10.27
C GLY A 100 -12.23 -16.08 9.29
N VAL A 101 -12.28 -15.55 8.06
CA VAL A 101 -11.17 -15.68 7.07
C VAL A 101 -10.00 -14.73 7.30
N GLY A 102 -10.00 -13.95 8.39
CA GLY A 102 -8.91 -13.03 8.72
C GLY A 102 -8.99 -11.66 8.02
N LYS A 103 -10.19 -11.15 7.71
CA LYS A 103 -10.37 -9.80 7.13
C LYS A 103 -9.66 -8.69 7.93
N GLU A 104 -9.70 -8.79 9.26
CA GLU A 104 -9.01 -7.84 10.15
C GLU A 104 -7.48 -7.89 9.98
N LEU A 105 -6.90 -9.08 9.76
CA LEU A 105 -5.47 -9.24 9.48
C LEU A 105 -5.09 -8.54 8.17
N VAL A 106 -5.95 -8.63 7.15
CA VAL A 106 -5.77 -7.91 5.87
C VAL A 106 -5.80 -6.39 6.11
N ALA A 107 -6.76 -5.87 6.88
CA ALA A 107 -6.84 -4.45 7.17
C ALA A 107 -5.61 -3.93 7.93
N ARG A 108 -5.15 -4.68 8.94
CA ARG A 108 -3.93 -4.37 9.70
C ARG A 108 -2.69 -4.40 8.81
N ALA A 109 -2.63 -5.35 7.87
CA ALA A 109 -1.54 -5.45 6.89
C ALA A 109 -1.50 -4.24 5.94
N VAL A 110 -2.66 -3.77 5.45
CA VAL A 110 -2.73 -2.56 4.63
C VAL A 110 -2.23 -1.35 5.42
N HIS A 111 -2.67 -1.19 6.67
CA HIS A 111 -2.23 -0.09 7.53
C HIS A 111 -0.72 -0.12 7.80
N SER A 112 -0.17 -1.26 8.24
CA SER A 112 1.24 -1.40 8.62
C SER A 112 2.20 -1.20 7.45
N GLN A 113 1.74 -1.43 6.22
CA GLN A 113 2.53 -1.25 5.00
C GLN A 113 2.31 0.12 4.34
N SER A 114 1.44 0.97 4.89
CA SER A 114 1.11 2.28 4.33
C SER A 114 2.03 3.39 4.84
N ALA A 115 1.94 4.58 4.24
CA ALA A 115 2.60 5.78 4.75
C ALA A 115 2.10 6.20 6.17
N ARG A 116 0.98 5.62 6.62
CA ARG A 116 0.32 5.94 7.90
C ARG A 116 0.59 4.89 8.98
N ALA A 117 1.53 3.97 8.77
CA ALA A 117 1.83 2.86 9.68
C ALA A 117 2.25 3.29 11.10
N ALA A 118 2.78 4.51 11.25
CA ALA A 118 3.12 5.08 12.57
C ALA A 118 1.92 5.76 13.27
N GLY A 119 0.82 5.96 12.55
CA GLY A 119 -0.41 6.56 13.06
C GLY A 119 -1.32 5.53 13.74
N PRO A 120 -2.43 5.99 14.34
CA PRO A 120 -3.37 5.10 15.02
C PRO A 120 -4.10 4.17 14.03
N PHE A 121 -4.28 2.90 14.40
CA PHE A 121 -5.21 1.98 13.74
C PHE A 121 -6.42 1.76 14.65
N ILE A 122 -7.58 2.30 14.24
CA ILE A 122 -8.80 2.26 15.05
C ILE A 122 -9.81 1.32 14.40
N PRO A 123 -10.05 0.11 14.95
CA PRO A 123 -11.14 -0.74 14.52
C PRO A 123 -12.47 -0.32 15.17
N VAL A 124 -13.53 -0.32 14.38
CA VAL A 124 -14.92 -0.11 14.81
C VAL A 124 -15.74 -1.23 14.19
N ASN A 125 -16.33 -2.09 15.02
CA ASN A 125 -17.31 -3.06 14.57
C ASN A 125 -18.67 -2.38 14.52
N ALA A 126 -19.22 -2.21 13.31
CA ALA A 126 -20.48 -1.52 13.09
C ALA A 126 -21.70 -2.40 13.46
N GLY A 127 -21.62 -3.72 13.30
CA GLY A 127 -22.72 -4.63 13.62
C GLY A 127 -22.97 -4.82 15.12
N ALA A 128 -22.02 -4.44 15.98
CA ALA A 128 -22.14 -4.54 17.43
C ALA A 128 -22.89 -3.35 18.08
N LEU A 129 -23.18 -2.27 17.35
CA LEU A 129 -23.76 -1.04 17.88
C LEU A 129 -25.10 -0.70 17.21
N PRO A 130 -26.11 -0.23 17.97
CA PRO A 130 -27.28 0.42 17.37
C PRO A 130 -26.87 1.66 16.56
N GLU A 131 -27.56 1.93 15.46
CA GLU A 131 -27.26 3.02 14.51
C GLU A 131 -27.05 4.38 15.21
N THR A 132 -27.94 4.73 16.14
CA THR A 132 -27.86 5.98 16.92
C THR A 132 -26.62 6.08 17.81
N MET A 133 -26.07 4.95 18.26
CA MET A 133 -24.81 4.91 19.00
C MET A 133 -23.59 4.87 18.07
N LEU A 134 -23.73 4.30 16.87
CA LEU A 134 -22.66 4.25 15.88
C LEU A 134 -22.25 5.67 15.44
N GLU A 135 -23.20 6.54 15.12
CA GLU A 135 -22.91 7.95 14.77
C GLU A 135 -22.16 8.66 15.91
N SER A 136 -22.65 8.48 17.13
CA SER A 136 -22.08 9.07 18.34
C SER A 136 -20.66 8.55 18.65
N GLU A 137 -20.36 7.28 18.37
CA GLU A 137 -19.00 6.73 18.48
C GLU A 137 -18.09 7.23 17.34
N LEU A 138 -18.58 7.27 16.09
CA LEU A 138 -17.77 7.68 14.94
C LEU A 138 -17.41 9.17 14.98
N PHE A 139 -18.40 10.03 15.17
CA PHE A 139 -18.27 11.48 15.11
C PHE A 139 -18.05 12.12 16.48
N GLY A 140 -18.45 11.44 17.55
CA GLY A 140 -18.48 12.03 18.89
C GLY A 140 -19.78 12.77 19.15
N HIS A 141 -19.90 13.30 20.36
CA HIS A 141 -21.06 14.10 20.75
C HIS A 141 -20.70 15.17 21.77
N THR A 142 -21.48 16.25 21.79
CA THR A 142 -21.45 17.26 22.83
C THR A 142 -22.48 16.94 23.91
N LYS A 143 -22.23 17.40 25.13
CA LYS A 143 -23.16 17.30 26.25
C LYS A 143 -24.55 17.81 25.84
N GLY A 144 -25.56 16.99 26.10
CA GLY A 144 -26.96 17.31 25.82
C GLY A 144 -27.43 17.07 24.37
N SER A 145 -26.63 16.45 23.50
CA SER A 145 -27.06 16.14 22.12
C SER A 145 -28.14 15.04 22.04
N PHE A 146 -28.21 14.14 23.02
CA PHE A 146 -29.27 13.14 23.17
C PHE A 146 -29.52 12.79 24.65
N THR A 147 -30.60 12.08 24.94
CA THR A 147 -30.94 11.63 26.30
C THR A 147 -29.87 10.66 26.83
N GLY A 148 -29.05 11.13 27.76
CA GLY A 148 -27.92 10.37 28.33
C GLY A 148 -26.54 10.96 28.01
N ALA A 149 -26.45 11.99 27.15
CA ALA A 149 -25.21 12.70 26.84
C ALA A 149 -24.76 13.62 27.99
N GLN A 150 -24.20 13.03 29.05
CA GLN A 150 -23.76 13.74 30.26
C GLN A 150 -22.50 14.58 30.07
N THR A 151 -21.64 14.21 29.11
CA THR A 151 -20.31 14.80 28.87
C THR A 151 -20.01 14.87 27.38
N ASP A 152 -19.08 15.75 27.00
CA ASP A 152 -18.53 15.76 25.65
C ASP A 152 -17.67 14.51 25.42
N ARG A 153 -17.74 13.92 24.22
CA ARG A 153 -16.95 12.76 23.82
C ARG A 153 -16.43 12.93 22.40
N SER A 154 -15.11 12.81 22.24
CA SER A 154 -14.47 12.82 20.92
C SER A 154 -14.74 11.52 20.16
N GLY A 155 -15.06 11.63 18.87
CA GLY A 155 -15.32 10.48 18.01
C GLY A 155 -14.09 9.68 17.60
N LYS A 156 -14.33 8.46 17.12
CA LYS A 156 -13.31 7.53 16.59
C LYS A 156 -12.63 8.06 15.34
N LEU A 157 -13.33 8.86 14.51
CA LEU A 157 -12.72 9.52 13.35
C LEU A 157 -11.61 10.49 13.78
N ALA A 158 -11.86 11.28 14.83
CA ALA A 158 -10.84 12.16 15.39
C ALA A 158 -9.68 11.37 16.01
N ALA A 159 -9.99 10.26 16.71
CA ALA A 159 -8.96 9.37 17.27
C ALA A 159 -8.11 8.66 16.21
N ALA A 160 -8.66 8.44 15.00
CA ALA A 160 -7.96 7.85 13.86
C ALA A 160 -7.19 8.87 13.01
N SER A 161 -7.19 10.15 13.40
CA SER A 161 -6.50 11.20 12.66
C SER A 161 -5.01 10.90 12.49
N GLY A 162 -4.52 11.07 11.25
CA GLY A 162 -3.15 10.71 10.88
C GLY A 162 -2.89 9.20 10.71
N GLY A 163 -3.91 8.36 10.90
CA GLY A 163 -3.82 6.91 10.83
C GLY A 163 -4.87 6.29 9.90
N SER A 164 -5.46 5.18 10.34
CA SER A 164 -6.47 4.42 9.60
C SER A 164 -7.65 4.03 10.51
N LEU A 165 -8.87 4.16 9.99
CA LEU A 165 -10.10 3.65 10.59
C LEU A 165 -10.52 2.39 9.84
N LEU A 166 -10.72 1.29 10.56
CA LEU A 166 -11.36 0.09 10.02
C LEU A 166 -12.83 0.10 10.47
N LEU A 167 -13.74 0.02 9.50
CA LEU A 167 -15.14 -0.28 9.74
C LEU A 167 -15.33 -1.76 9.41
N ASP A 168 -15.57 -2.58 10.43
CA ASP A 168 -15.91 -3.99 10.25
C ASP A 168 -17.43 -4.14 10.21
N GLU A 169 -17.93 -5.11 9.43
CA GLU A 169 -19.36 -5.32 9.18
C GLU A 169 -20.09 -4.07 8.64
N VAL A 170 -19.48 -3.35 7.69
CA VAL A 170 -20.02 -2.12 7.08
C VAL A 170 -21.40 -2.29 6.45
N GLU A 171 -21.78 -3.51 6.07
CA GLU A 171 -23.10 -3.84 5.58
C GLU A 171 -24.22 -3.48 6.58
N SER A 172 -23.92 -3.49 7.88
CA SER A 172 -24.86 -3.16 8.95
C SER A 172 -25.24 -1.67 9.03
N ILE A 173 -24.52 -0.80 8.31
CA ILE A 173 -24.71 0.66 8.35
C ILE A 173 -25.85 1.11 7.40
N THR A 174 -26.54 0.19 6.73
CA THR A 174 -27.42 0.52 5.58
C THR A 174 -28.92 0.34 5.84
N GLU A 175 -29.40 0.42 7.08
CA GLU A 175 -30.84 0.55 7.38
C GLU A 175 -31.18 1.91 7.95
#